data_AF-A0A4Q4VHW2-F1
#
_entry.id   AF-A0A4Q4VHW2-F1
#
_cell.length_a   1.000
_cell.length_b   1.000
_cell.length_c   1.000
_cell.angle_alpha   90.00
_cell.angle_beta   90.00
_cell.angle_gamma   90.00
#
_symmetry.space_group_name_H-M   'P 1'
#
loop_
_entity.id
_entity.type
_entity.pdbx_description
1 polymer ?
#
loop_
_entity_poly.entity_id
_entity_poly.type
_entity_poly.pdbx_seq_one_letter_code
_entity_poly.pdbx_strand_id
1 'polypeptide(L)'
;MYLIDTDTFELKYFSTHTEQKDAYAILSHTWEEGQEVTFELFKHKESAKTKNGWAKIAYTVQMARRNGLKYAWVDTCCIDKSSSAELSEAINSMFQYYEDARVCYVYLSDLPNVRSMKGPESPKSRSASFAKCRWFTRGWTLQELVASRVVEFYDEGWNHYGTNESLVDAISSVTNIPSDVLKKKTPLQSVSVACRMSWAANRTTTKTEDRAYSLLGIFNINMALLYGEGDKAFIRLQEEICRQTADLSLFAWKAERLHWGGLIIPGRKAPTSPYLGQVLHGILASSPLQFAHAGSYIPFNTGSSGYSGEYTLTNRGVRFDAVTLKCDREAGRYLMSLDCHDRDSKTANPLAIRLMKVGSAYVRSHADALFDWPVGAEGVYEERVYITKLLSSELSEAYSRSILSIQLPDEGEETQRSFYEIKAVSPKPRWDPLRRSFFLGLGNQLCAMRVECNLRKFTSSPQPIDQDVFLIVCAAGTPEPHSGGRRDSLNTFIFSPTGPRKKDKAGAAAPGKFEQYFKDVIEKDELTTLEGQRGLIRLVMHSQVDGTLVYCSGEKSTPGSARGAAVECHVLGSVGSEGTLNLRIWFTALG
;
A
#
# COMPACT_ATOMS: atom_id res chain seq x y z
N MET A 1 6.44 23.83 29.45
CA MET A 1 4.96 23.93 29.38
C MET A 1 4.47 25.15 30.17
N TYR A 2 3.55 25.96 29.64
CA TYR A 2 2.86 27.00 30.41
C TYR A 2 1.53 26.50 30.99
N LEU A 3 1.19 26.96 32.19
CA LEU A 3 -0.10 26.72 32.84
C LEU A 3 -0.69 28.03 33.35
N ILE A 4 -2.01 28.13 33.40
CA ILE A 4 -2.72 29.25 34.02
C ILE A 4 -2.82 28.97 35.51
N ASP A 5 -2.26 29.85 36.33
CA ASP A 5 -2.48 29.82 37.79
C ASP A 5 -3.94 30.14 38.09
N THR A 6 -4.61 29.24 38.78
CA THR A 6 -6.04 29.39 39.00
C THR A 6 -6.37 30.53 39.93
N ASP A 7 -5.46 31.01 40.78
CA ASP A 7 -5.68 32.09 41.73
C ASP A 7 -5.41 33.46 41.11
N THR A 8 -4.29 33.61 40.42
CA THR A 8 -3.87 34.89 39.82
C THR A 8 -4.38 35.12 38.39
N PHE A 9 -4.80 34.05 37.70
CA PHE A 9 -5.17 34.09 36.29
C PHE A 9 -4.01 34.59 35.41
N GLU A 10 -2.80 34.10 35.70
CA GLU A 10 -1.56 34.43 34.97
C GLU A 10 -0.88 33.16 34.47
N LEU A 11 -0.16 33.27 33.36
CA LEU A 11 0.61 32.16 32.80
C LEU A 11 1.90 31.97 33.61
N LYS A 12 2.16 30.73 34.03
CA LYS A 12 3.39 30.29 34.68
C LYS A 12 4.08 29.24 33.83
N TYR A 13 5.38 29.44 33.62
CA TYR A 13 6.21 28.49 32.90
C TYR A 13 6.75 27.41 33.82
N PHE A 14 6.73 26.18 33.34
CA PHE A 14 7.35 25.01 33.98
C PHE A 14 8.29 24.35 32.98
N SER A 15 9.54 24.13 33.40
CA SER A 15 10.58 23.50 32.58
C SER A 15 10.30 22.03 32.28
N THR A 16 9.55 21.36 33.16
CA THR A 16 9.17 19.95 33.01
C THR A 16 7.68 19.82 33.27
N HIS A 17 6.95 19.13 32.38
CA HIS A 17 5.51 18.90 32.59
C HIS A 17 5.25 17.84 33.67
N THR A 18 6.16 16.89 33.86
CA THR A 18 6.03 15.77 34.80
C THR A 18 5.97 16.22 36.26
N GLU A 19 6.60 17.33 36.62
CA GLU A 19 6.51 17.92 37.96
C GLU A 19 5.10 18.42 38.30
N GLN A 20 4.27 18.69 37.28
CA GLN A 20 2.90 19.18 37.43
C GLN A 20 1.86 18.09 37.16
N LYS A 21 2.27 16.81 37.15
CA LYS A 21 1.33 15.70 37.04
C LYS A 21 0.27 15.78 38.13
N ASP A 22 -0.98 15.59 37.74
CA ASP A 22 -2.17 15.67 38.59
C ASP A 22 -2.43 17.05 39.24
N ALA A 23 -1.66 18.10 38.89
CA ALA A 23 -1.78 19.43 39.48
C ALA A 23 -2.69 20.41 38.69
N TYR A 24 -3.13 20.03 37.49
CA TYR A 24 -3.92 20.88 36.60
C TYR A 24 -5.12 20.17 35.98
N ALA A 25 -6.12 20.97 35.61
CA ALA A 25 -7.17 20.58 34.67
C ALA A 25 -6.79 20.98 33.25
N ILE A 26 -7.25 20.23 32.26
CA ILE A 26 -7.00 20.51 30.85
C ILE A 26 -8.32 20.71 30.08
N LEU A 27 -8.41 21.75 29.24
CA LEU A 27 -9.56 21.97 28.39
C LEU A 27 -9.37 21.27 27.04
N SER A 28 -10.40 20.54 26.63
CA SER A 28 -10.57 20.04 25.27
C SER A 28 -11.83 20.69 24.67
N HIS A 29 -11.68 21.38 23.55
CA HIS A 29 -12.78 22.09 22.91
C HIS A 29 -12.58 22.22 21.41
N THR A 30 -13.67 22.56 20.71
CA THR A 30 -13.59 22.93 19.31
C THR A 30 -13.38 24.43 19.15
N TRP A 31 -12.39 24.81 18.35
CA TRP A 31 -12.09 26.22 18.09
C TRP A 31 -13.18 26.91 17.28
N GLU A 32 -13.35 28.19 17.55
CA GLU A 32 -14.13 29.14 16.74
C GLU A 32 -13.18 30.11 16.02
N GLU A 33 -13.34 30.25 14.71
CA GLU A 33 -12.44 31.05 13.88
C GLU A 33 -12.40 32.52 14.33
N GLY A 34 -11.19 33.01 14.61
CA GLY A 34 -10.98 34.38 15.07
C GLY A 34 -11.47 34.71 16.49
N GLN A 35 -12.06 33.74 17.20
CA GLN A 35 -12.64 33.93 18.53
C GLN A 35 -11.83 33.31 19.67
N GLU A 36 -10.79 32.54 19.37
CA GLU A 36 -9.91 31.97 20.40
C GLU A 36 -8.92 33.02 20.93
N VAL A 37 -8.55 32.91 22.22
CA VAL A 37 -7.56 33.78 22.85
C VAL A 37 -6.18 33.14 22.67
N THR A 38 -5.27 33.83 22.00
CA THR A 38 -3.89 33.35 21.78
C THR A 38 -3.01 33.59 23.02
N PHE A 39 -1.85 32.94 23.07
CA PHE A 39 -0.83 33.16 24.10
C PHE A 39 -0.49 34.65 24.30
N GLU A 40 -0.24 35.38 23.21
CA GLU A 40 0.05 36.83 23.27
C GLU A 40 -1.17 37.64 23.71
N LEU A 41 -2.37 37.33 23.19
CA LEU A 41 -3.57 38.07 23.57
C LEU A 41 -3.92 37.87 25.05
N PHE A 42 -3.66 36.69 25.60
CA PHE A 42 -3.91 36.37 27.01
C PHE A 42 -3.13 37.29 27.97
N LYS A 43 -1.93 37.76 27.57
CA LYS A 43 -1.13 38.73 28.34
C LYS A 43 -1.82 40.10 28.44
N HIS A 44 -2.76 40.41 27.54
CA HIS A 44 -3.52 41.66 27.48
C HIS A 44 -4.99 41.44 27.84
N LYS A 45 -5.28 41.31 29.16
CA LYS A 45 -6.58 40.90 29.71
C LYS A 45 -7.79 41.65 29.11
N GLU A 46 -7.71 42.97 28.94
CA GLU A 46 -8.84 43.76 28.40
C GLU A 46 -9.18 43.38 26.95
N SER A 47 -8.16 43.21 26.11
CA SER A 47 -8.36 42.76 24.72
C SER A 47 -8.82 41.30 24.67
N ALA A 48 -8.28 40.43 25.54
CA ALA A 48 -8.63 39.02 25.60
C ALA A 48 -10.11 38.80 25.95
N LYS A 49 -10.67 39.57 26.90
CA LYS A 49 -12.08 39.48 27.33
C LYS A 49 -13.09 39.73 26.22
N THR A 50 -12.69 40.39 25.13
CA THR A 50 -13.57 40.65 23.98
C THR A 50 -13.83 39.41 23.11
N LYS A 51 -13.05 38.35 23.30
CA LYS A 51 -13.12 37.11 22.52
C LYS A 51 -14.04 36.08 23.19
N ASN A 52 -14.86 35.36 22.41
CA ASN A 52 -15.70 34.29 22.97
C ASN A 52 -14.89 33.20 23.67
N GLY A 53 -13.70 32.89 23.17
CA GLY A 53 -12.78 31.92 23.79
C GLY A 53 -12.36 32.27 25.21
N TRP A 54 -12.45 33.55 25.61
CA TRP A 54 -12.19 33.97 26.99
C TRP A 54 -13.13 33.30 27.98
N ALA A 55 -14.42 33.18 27.64
CA ALA A 55 -15.39 32.52 28.49
C ALA A 55 -15.00 31.06 28.74
N LYS A 56 -14.54 30.35 27.70
CA LYS A 56 -14.08 28.95 27.82
C LYS A 56 -12.92 28.82 28.81
N ILE A 57 -11.94 29.73 28.72
CA ILE A 57 -10.80 29.75 29.63
C ILE A 57 -11.24 30.09 31.06
N ALA A 58 -12.08 31.11 31.23
CA ALA A 58 -12.56 31.55 32.53
C ALA A 58 -13.34 30.45 33.27
N TYR A 59 -14.24 29.73 32.57
CA TYR A 59 -14.95 28.59 33.14
C TYR A 59 -14.01 27.44 33.49
N THR A 60 -13.05 27.12 32.62
CA THR A 60 -12.05 26.08 32.89
C THR A 60 -11.26 26.38 34.18
N VAL A 61 -10.78 27.62 34.34
CA VAL A 61 -10.05 28.06 35.54
C VAL A 61 -10.95 28.02 36.78
N GLN A 62 -12.21 28.48 36.67
CA GLN A 62 -13.17 28.42 37.76
C GLN A 62 -13.42 26.97 38.21
N MET A 63 -13.59 26.05 37.27
CA MET A 63 -13.82 24.63 37.55
C MET A 63 -12.59 23.97 38.15
N ALA A 64 -11.40 24.24 37.60
CA ALA A 64 -10.13 23.77 38.17
C ALA A 64 -10.01 24.20 39.64
N ARG A 65 -10.23 25.49 39.92
CA ARG A 65 -10.17 26.03 41.30
C ARG A 65 -11.19 25.37 42.23
N ARG A 66 -12.43 25.18 41.76
CA ARG A 66 -13.49 24.50 42.55
C ARG A 66 -13.13 23.05 42.89
N ASN A 67 -12.42 22.38 42.00
CA ASN A 67 -11.95 21.01 42.19
C ASN A 67 -10.59 20.93 42.92
N GLY A 68 -10.12 22.05 43.50
CA GLY A 68 -8.89 22.11 44.28
C GLY A 68 -7.60 22.03 43.46
N LEU A 69 -7.69 22.26 42.14
CA LEU A 69 -6.53 22.27 41.25
C LEU A 69 -5.96 23.67 41.17
N LYS A 70 -4.62 23.75 41.29
CA LYS A 70 -3.88 25.02 41.31
C LYS A 70 -3.70 25.61 39.91
N TYR A 71 -3.84 24.77 38.89
CA TYR A 71 -3.50 25.13 37.53
C TYR A 71 -4.57 24.68 36.52
N ALA A 72 -4.64 25.38 35.40
CA ALA A 72 -5.42 24.99 34.23
C ALA A 72 -4.57 25.09 32.96
N TRP A 73 -4.85 24.26 31.96
CA TRP A 73 -4.19 24.29 30.66
C TRP A 73 -5.23 24.43 29.54
N VAL A 74 -4.96 25.34 28.60
CA VAL A 74 -5.76 25.54 27.40
C VAL A 74 -4.81 25.76 26.21
N ASP A 75 -4.89 24.90 25.20
CA ASP A 75 -3.97 24.88 24.04
C ASP A 75 -3.85 26.21 23.29
N THR A 76 -4.91 27.01 23.27
CA THR A 76 -4.94 28.29 22.55
C THR A 76 -4.07 29.36 23.21
N CYS A 77 -3.97 29.37 24.54
CA CYS A 77 -3.23 30.38 25.31
C CYS A 77 -2.08 29.84 26.17
N CYS A 78 -1.91 28.53 26.30
CA CYS A 78 -0.79 27.89 27.01
C CYS A 78 0.33 27.40 26.09
N ILE A 79 0.20 27.57 24.78
CA ILE A 79 1.24 27.26 23.80
C ILE A 79 1.61 28.55 23.07
N ASP A 80 2.86 28.96 23.15
CA ASP A 80 3.39 30.03 22.29
C ASP A 80 3.58 29.52 20.86
N LYS A 81 2.57 29.74 20.03
CA LYS A 81 2.57 29.37 18.60
C LYS A 81 3.52 30.24 17.76
N SER A 82 4.08 31.33 18.31
CA SER A 82 5.08 32.16 17.64
C SER A 82 6.49 31.57 17.72
N SER A 83 6.74 30.74 18.75
CA SER A 83 7.98 29.99 18.92
C SER A 83 7.85 28.60 18.27
N SER A 84 8.57 28.37 17.16
CA SER A 84 8.54 27.08 16.46
C SER A 84 9.09 25.93 17.32
N ALA A 85 10.08 26.22 18.18
CA ALA A 85 10.63 25.25 19.13
C ALA A 85 9.59 24.84 20.17
N GLU A 86 8.90 25.82 20.77
CA GLU A 86 7.85 25.54 21.77
C GLU A 86 6.65 24.83 21.14
N LEU A 87 6.20 25.26 19.96
CA LEU A 87 5.12 24.61 19.24
C LEU A 87 5.48 23.13 18.93
N SER A 88 6.72 22.88 18.52
CA SER A 88 7.21 21.53 18.26
C SER A 88 7.25 20.67 19.51
N GLU A 89 7.76 21.20 20.61
CA GLU A 89 7.79 20.51 21.91
C GLU A 89 6.37 20.21 22.41
N ALA A 90 5.48 21.20 22.38
CA ALA A 90 4.12 21.09 22.87
C ALA A 90 3.30 20.05 22.09
N ILE A 91 3.40 20.03 20.76
CA ILE A 91 2.69 19.03 19.94
C ILE A 91 3.24 17.62 20.17
N ASN A 92 4.56 17.45 20.25
CA ASN A 92 5.17 16.15 20.55
C ASN A 92 4.87 15.66 21.98
N SER A 93 4.55 16.57 22.89
CA SER A 93 4.23 16.27 24.30
C SER A 93 2.72 16.29 24.60
N MET A 94 1.87 16.64 23.62
CA MET A 94 0.45 16.92 23.87
C MET A 94 -0.28 15.74 24.49
N PHE A 95 -0.04 14.53 23.98
CA PHE A 95 -0.63 13.32 24.56
C PHE A 95 -0.28 13.17 26.05
N GLN A 96 0.97 13.41 26.41
CA GLN A 96 1.41 13.36 27.80
C GLN A 96 0.77 14.47 28.65
N TYR A 97 0.58 15.66 28.10
CA TYR A 97 -0.14 16.74 28.79
C TYR A 97 -1.60 16.36 29.09
N TYR A 98 -2.26 15.61 28.21
CA TYR A 98 -3.62 15.12 28.48
C TYR A 98 -3.65 13.92 29.44
N GLU A 99 -2.62 13.07 29.44
CA GLU A 99 -2.49 11.94 30.36
C GLU A 99 -2.15 12.39 31.79
N ASP A 100 -1.25 13.35 31.94
CA ASP A 100 -0.78 13.89 33.22
C ASP A 100 -1.80 14.82 33.89
N ALA A 101 -2.74 15.39 33.13
CA ALA A 101 -3.82 16.18 33.70
C ALA A 101 -4.68 15.36 34.68
N ARG A 102 -5.16 16.00 35.74
CA ARG A 102 -6.04 15.36 36.72
C ARG A 102 -7.43 15.08 36.16
N VAL A 103 -7.91 15.98 35.30
CA VAL A 103 -9.21 15.92 34.63
C VAL A 103 -9.15 16.70 33.32
N CYS A 104 -9.76 16.14 32.28
CA CYS A 104 -10.02 16.83 31.03
C CYS A 104 -11.48 17.27 30.99
N TYR A 105 -11.71 18.59 30.90
CA TYR A 105 -13.03 19.14 30.66
C TYR A 105 -13.26 19.25 29.16
N VAL A 106 -14.27 18.56 28.66
CA VAL A 106 -14.69 18.64 27.26
C VAL A 106 -15.88 19.58 27.15
N TYR A 107 -15.69 20.72 26.49
CA TYR A 107 -16.76 21.68 26.23
C TYR A 107 -17.37 21.45 24.85
N LEU A 108 -18.65 21.05 24.82
CA LEU A 108 -19.43 20.78 23.62
C LEU A 108 -20.34 21.97 23.30
N SER A 109 -19.82 22.93 22.54
CA SER A 109 -20.55 24.17 22.20
C SER A 109 -21.83 23.96 21.39
N ASP A 110 -21.99 22.79 20.77
CA ASP A 110 -23.12 22.39 19.93
C ASP A 110 -23.98 21.29 20.57
N LEU A 111 -23.74 20.97 21.85
CA LEU A 111 -24.65 20.12 22.63
C LEU A 111 -25.70 21.00 23.30
N PRO A 112 -27.01 20.80 23.02
CA PRO A 112 -28.06 21.62 23.61
C PRO A 112 -28.05 21.58 25.13
N ASN A 113 -28.40 22.72 25.73
CA ASN A 113 -28.46 22.86 27.18
C ASN A 113 -29.37 21.79 27.84
N VAL A 114 -28.78 20.92 28.65
CA VAL A 114 -29.50 19.81 29.26
C VAL A 114 -30.53 20.23 30.30
N ARG A 115 -30.40 21.43 30.85
CA ARG A 115 -31.38 22.00 31.80
C ARG A 115 -32.60 22.58 31.09
N SER A 116 -32.48 22.99 29.83
CA SER A 116 -33.60 23.51 29.03
C SER A 116 -34.41 22.41 28.34
N MET A 117 -33.87 21.19 28.24
CA MET A 117 -34.58 19.98 27.78
C MET A 117 -35.65 19.54 28.80
N LYS A 118 -36.73 20.31 28.95
CA LYS A 118 -37.92 19.96 29.73
C LYS A 118 -38.89 19.13 28.88
N GLY A 119 -38.89 17.83 29.07
CA GLY A 119 -39.83 16.87 28.47
C GLY A 119 -39.30 15.43 28.59
N PRO A 120 -40.14 14.40 28.41
CA PRO A 120 -39.68 13.02 28.34
C PRO A 120 -38.97 12.78 27.00
N GLU A 121 -37.80 13.38 26.81
CA GLU A 121 -36.92 12.94 25.74
C GLU A 121 -36.42 11.54 26.05
N SER A 122 -36.71 10.61 25.15
CA SER A 122 -36.20 9.25 25.26
C SER A 122 -34.67 9.27 25.38
N PRO A 123 -34.04 8.37 26.17
CA PRO A 123 -32.59 8.24 26.23
C PRO A 123 -31.91 8.16 24.84
N LYS A 124 -32.63 7.69 23.82
CA LYS A 124 -32.19 7.64 22.42
C LYS A 124 -31.96 9.03 21.80
N SER A 125 -32.79 10.04 22.11
CA SER A 125 -32.65 11.40 21.59
C SER A 125 -31.38 12.09 22.12
N ARG A 126 -31.15 12.01 23.44
CA ARG A 126 -29.95 12.56 24.09
C ARG A 126 -28.66 11.95 23.55
N SER A 127 -28.64 10.62 23.39
CA SER A 127 -27.49 9.94 22.80
C SER A 127 -27.22 10.38 21.35
N ALA A 128 -28.26 10.73 20.58
CA ALA A 128 -28.10 11.15 19.20
C ALA A 128 -27.53 12.58 19.08
N SER A 129 -27.93 13.52 19.94
CA SER A 129 -27.35 14.87 19.96
C SER A 129 -25.88 14.85 20.37
N PHE A 130 -25.53 14.07 21.40
CA PHE A 130 -24.15 13.87 21.82
C PHE A 130 -23.26 13.31 20.70
N ALA A 131 -23.72 12.27 20.01
CA ALA A 131 -22.96 11.66 18.90
C ALA A 131 -22.77 12.59 17.69
N LYS A 132 -23.59 13.65 17.56
CA LYS A 132 -23.50 14.64 16.47
C LYS A 132 -22.58 15.81 16.77
N CYS A 133 -22.10 15.94 18.02
CA CYS A 133 -21.21 17.04 18.40
C CYS A 133 -19.95 17.04 17.53
N ARG A 134 -19.62 18.21 16.98
CA ARG A 134 -18.44 18.45 16.12
C ARG A 134 -17.14 18.01 16.78
N TRP A 135 -17.10 17.98 18.10
CA TRP A 135 -15.94 17.50 18.87
C TRP A 135 -15.49 16.09 18.45
N PHE A 136 -16.41 15.17 18.14
CA PHE A 136 -16.07 13.81 17.72
C PHE A 136 -15.47 13.72 16.31
N THR A 137 -15.64 14.75 15.49
CA THR A 137 -15.15 14.79 14.10
C THR A 137 -13.88 15.62 13.95
N ARG A 138 -13.31 16.16 15.03
CA ARG A 138 -12.02 16.89 15.00
C ARG A 138 -10.85 15.94 15.19
N GLY A 139 -9.75 16.16 14.46
CA GLY A 139 -8.55 15.31 14.55
C GLY A 139 -7.91 15.31 15.93
N TRP A 140 -7.56 16.50 16.45
CA TRP A 140 -6.85 16.67 17.72
C TRP A 140 -7.57 16.05 18.92
N THR A 141 -8.91 16.15 18.98
CA THR A 141 -9.71 15.61 20.10
C THR A 141 -9.59 14.09 20.27
N LEU A 142 -9.03 13.38 19.29
CA LEU A 142 -8.82 11.92 19.36
C LEU A 142 -7.82 11.59 20.44
N GLN A 143 -6.63 12.18 20.36
CA GLN A 143 -5.60 11.94 21.36
C GLN A 143 -5.99 12.52 22.71
N GLU A 144 -6.75 13.62 22.74
CA GLU A 144 -7.25 14.22 23.98
C GLU A 144 -8.15 13.22 24.73
N LEU A 145 -9.08 12.58 24.02
CA LEU A 145 -9.93 11.51 24.55
C LEU A 145 -9.12 10.28 24.98
N VAL A 146 -8.23 9.81 24.11
CA VAL A 146 -7.50 8.55 24.30
C VAL A 146 -6.43 8.67 25.37
N ALA A 147 -5.82 9.83 25.55
CA ALA A 147 -4.79 10.06 26.56
C ALA A 147 -5.39 10.25 27.96
N SER A 148 -6.41 11.10 28.11
CA SER A 148 -6.93 11.48 29.41
C SER A 148 -7.50 10.32 30.22
N ARG A 149 -7.20 10.31 31.53
CA ARG A 149 -7.68 9.31 32.50
C ARG A 149 -9.13 9.56 32.88
N VAL A 150 -9.45 10.82 33.22
CA VAL A 150 -10.79 11.29 33.57
C VAL A 150 -11.21 12.34 32.57
N VAL A 151 -12.35 12.13 31.92
CA VAL A 151 -12.95 13.09 30.97
C VAL A 151 -14.35 13.41 31.44
N GLU A 152 -14.65 14.69 31.59
CA GLU A 152 -15.97 15.20 31.94
C GLU A 152 -16.52 16.06 30.79
N PHE A 153 -17.70 15.71 30.30
CA PHE A 153 -18.37 16.38 29.19
C PHE A 153 -19.35 17.44 29.70
N TYR A 154 -19.32 18.61 29.07
CA TYR A 154 -20.17 19.75 29.39
C TYR A 154 -20.88 20.25 28.13
N ASP A 155 -22.14 20.65 28.28
CA ASP A 155 -22.95 21.23 27.20
C ASP A 155 -22.62 22.71 26.91
N GLU A 156 -23.34 23.33 25.97
CA GLU A 156 -23.18 24.76 25.61
C GLU A 156 -23.35 25.73 26.80
N GLY A 157 -24.03 25.30 27.87
CA GLY A 157 -24.28 26.07 29.08
C GLY A 157 -23.34 25.73 30.24
N TRP A 158 -22.26 24.98 29.99
CA TRP A 158 -21.34 24.47 31.02
C TRP A 158 -22.03 23.61 32.08
N ASN A 159 -23.11 22.91 31.73
CA ASN A 159 -23.73 21.94 32.61
C ASN A 159 -23.09 20.56 32.39
N HIS A 160 -22.75 19.88 33.48
CA HIS A 160 -22.17 18.54 33.43
C HIS A 160 -23.14 17.55 32.77
N TYR A 161 -22.69 16.91 31.70
CA TYR A 161 -23.43 15.93 30.91
C TYR A 161 -23.13 14.49 31.35
N GLY A 162 -21.84 14.18 31.59
CA GLY A 162 -21.39 12.85 31.99
C GLY A 162 -19.88 12.70 31.87
N THR A 163 -19.37 11.54 32.25
CA THR A 163 -17.94 11.17 32.19
C THR A 163 -17.65 10.15 31.09
N ASN A 164 -16.38 9.97 30.72
CA ASN A 164 -15.93 8.87 29.84
C ASN A 164 -16.39 7.49 30.33
N GLU A 165 -16.48 7.27 31.64
CA GLU A 165 -16.98 6.01 32.20
C GLU A 165 -18.49 5.86 32.02
N SER A 166 -19.27 6.89 32.36
CA SER A 166 -20.73 6.85 32.28
C SER A 166 -21.26 6.84 30.84
N LEU A 167 -20.48 7.36 29.89
CA LEU A 167 -20.83 7.49 28.48
C LEU A 167 -20.06 6.52 27.58
N VAL A 168 -19.40 5.50 28.16
CA VAL A 168 -18.48 4.63 27.41
C VAL A 168 -19.11 3.99 26.18
N ASP A 169 -20.35 3.54 26.25
CA ASP A 169 -21.03 2.90 25.12
C ASP A 169 -21.35 3.91 24.01
N ALA A 170 -21.77 5.13 24.38
CA ALA A 170 -22.03 6.21 23.42
C ALA A 170 -20.73 6.68 22.74
N ILE A 171 -19.65 6.83 23.51
CA ILE A 171 -18.32 7.21 23.00
C ILE A 171 -17.78 6.10 22.10
N SER A 172 -17.85 4.84 22.52
CA SER A 172 -17.39 3.69 21.72
C SER A 172 -18.15 3.61 20.41
N SER A 173 -19.48 3.80 20.43
CA SER A 173 -20.32 3.78 19.23
C SER A 173 -20.02 4.89 18.24
N VAL A 174 -19.67 6.11 18.69
CA VAL A 174 -19.39 7.24 17.77
C VAL A 174 -17.93 7.26 17.29
N THR A 175 -17.00 6.74 18.09
CA THR A 175 -15.56 6.82 17.78
C THR A 175 -14.97 5.52 17.22
N ASN A 176 -15.69 4.40 17.32
CA ASN A 176 -15.18 3.04 17.08
C ASN A 176 -14.00 2.64 17.98
N ILE A 177 -13.75 3.37 19.07
CA ILE A 177 -12.73 3.01 20.06
C ILE A 177 -13.32 1.92 20.98
N PRO A 178 -12.65 0.77 21.17
CA PRO A 178 -13.15 -0.27 22.06
C PRO A 178 -13.34 0.23 23.51
N SER A 179 -14.42 -0.18 24.16
CA SER A 179 -14.73 0.22 25.54
C SER A 179 -13.60 -0.09 26.52
N ASP A 180 -12.84 -1.15 26.31
CA ASP A 180 -11.70 -1.51 27.17
C ASP A 180 -10.49 -0.58 27.00
N VAL A 181 -10.32 0.05 25.84
CA VAL A 181 -9.32 1.11 25.63
C VAL A 181 -9.78 2.39 26.35
N LEU A 182 -11.05 2.77 26.20
CA LEU A 182 -11.62 3.95 26.88
C LEU A 182 -11.57 3.83 28.40
N LYS A 183 -11.76 2.61 28.93
CA LYS A 183 -11.64 2.27 30.37
C LYS A 183 -10.20 2.02 30.83
N LYS A 184 -9.19 2.21 29.97
CA LYS A 184 -7.76 1.99 30.27
C LYS A 184 -7.42 0.57 30.74
N LYS A 185 -8.23 -0.42 30.37
CA LYS A 185 -8.00 -1.85 30.67
C LYS A 185 -7.03 -2.50 29.68
N THR A 186 -7.00 -1.99 28.46
CA THR A 186 -6.13 -2.48 27.38
C THR A 186 -5.04 -1.46 27.10
N PRO A 187 -3.75 -1.84 27.18
CA PRO A 187 -2.65 -0.96 26.77
C PRO A 187 -2.76 -0.58 25.30
N LEU A 188 -2.56 0.69 24.97
CA LEU A 188 -2.76 1.21 23.62
C LEU A 188 -1.86 0.52 22.59
N GLN A 189 -0.63 0.15 22.97
CA GLN A 189 0.36 -0.51 22.11
C GLN A 189 -0.02 -1.97 21.78
N SER A 190 -0.93 -2.59 22.54
CA SER A 190 -1.44 -3.93 22.23
C SER A 190 -2.55 -3.92 21.17
N VAL A 191 -3.11 -2.74 20.88
CA VAL A 191 -4.10 -2.55 19.82
C VAL A 191 -3.39 -2.42 18.48
N SER A 192 -3.89 -3.14 17.47
CA SER A 192 -3.32 -3.13 16.13
C SER A 192 -3.20 -1.71 15.57
N VAL A 193 -2.17 -1.50 14.75
CA VAL A 193 -1.96 -0.22 14.06
C VAL A 193 -3.17 0.13 13.19
N ALA A 194 -3.75 -0.85 12.48
CA ALA A 194 -4.93 -0.63 11.64
C ALA A 194 -6.14 -0.15 12.46
N CYS A 195 -6.40 -0.79 13.60
CA CYS A 195 -7.49 -0.40 14.49
C CYS A 195 -7.27 1.02 15.03
N ARG A 196 -6.05 1.35 15.50
CA ARG A 196 -5.74 2.72 15.95
C ARG A 196 -5.88 3.76 14.83
N MET A 197 -5.46 3.45 13.62
CA MET A 197 -5.64 4.32 12.44
C MET A 197 -7.13 4.55 12.13
N SER A 198 -7.97 3.52 12.31
CA SER A 198 -9.41 3.61 12.03
C SER A 198 -10.13 4.67 12.87
N TRP A 199 -9.66 4.95 14.10
CA TRP A 199 -10.25 5.96 14.99
C TRP A 199 -10.14 7.38 14.45
N ALA A 200 -9.22 7.60 13.51
CA ALA A 200 -9.00 8.87 12.83
C ALA A 200 -9.70 8.97 11.47
N ALA A 201 -10.29 7.88 10.97
CA ALA A 201 -10.80 7.80 9.60
C ALA A 201 -11.88 8.83 9.26
N ASN A 202 -12.79 9.10 10.21
CA ASN A 202 -13.91 10.04 10.03
C ASN A 202 -13.64 11.41 10.66
N ARG A 203 -12.38 11.72 10.98
CA ARG A 203 -11.98 12.98 11.61
C ARG A 203 -11.41 13.94 10.57
N THR A 204 -11.61 15.23 10.83
CA THR A 204 -11.22 16.35 9.97
C THR A 204 -10.27 17.26 10.71
N THR A 205 -9.34 17.84 9.97
CA THR A 205 -8.36 18.80 10.47
C THR A 205 -8.38 20.06 9.63
N THR A 206 -8.02 21.19 10.23
CA THR A 206 -7.97 22.47 9.52
C THR A 206 -6.74 22.56 8.62
N LYS A 207 -5.58 22.11 9.13
CA LYS A 207 -4.37 21.92 8.33
C LYS A 207 -4.27 20.47 7.88
N THR A 208 -3.76 20.24 6.68
CA THR A 208 -3.61 18.89 6.12
C THR A 208 -2.65 18.04 6.95
N GLU A 209 -1.56 18.63 7.43
CA GLU A 209 -0.52 17.94 8.20
C GLU A 209 -1.00 17.49 9.58
N ASP A 210 -1.97 18.20 10.17
CA ASP A 210 -2.56 17.84 11.46
C ASP A 210 -3.24 16.46 11.42
N ARG A 211 -3.61 15.96 10.23
CA ARG A 211 -4.09 14.58 10.04
C ARG A 211 -3.07 13.55 10.52
N ALA A 212 -1.78 13.88 10.43
CA ALA A 212 -0.68 13.08 10.96
C ALA A 212 -0.33 13.51 12.39
N TYR A 213 -0.15 14.81 12.64
CA TYR A 213 0.35 15.29 13.93
C TYR A 213 -0.60 15.04 15.11
N SER A 214 -1.91 14.99 14.86
CA SER A 214 -2.89 14.62 15.90
C SER A 214 -2.82 13.14 16.32
N LEU A 215 -2.04 12.31 15.63
CA LEU A 215 -1.90 10.87 15.89
C LEU A 215 -0.57 10.51 16.57
N LEU A 216 0.35 11.46 16.74
CA LEU A 216 1.70 11.20 17.26
C LEU A 216 1.68 10.44 18.58
N GLY A 217 0.91 10.92 19.56
CA GLY A 217 0.79 10.25 20.86
C GLY A 217 0.10 8.89 20.81
N ILE A 218 -0.87 8.71 19.90
CA ILE A 218 -1.59 7.44 19.75
C ILE A 218 -0.63 6.33 19.30
N PHE A 219 0.35 6.69 18.47
CA PHE A 219 1.37 5.78 17.96
C PHE A 219 2.70 5.87 18.71
N ASN A 220 2.81 6.72 19.74
CA ASN A 220 4.03 6.98 20.47
C ASN A 220 5.22 7.39 19.56
N ILE A 221 4.94 8.28 18.60
CA ILE A 221 5.90 8.80 17.63
C ILE A 221 6.33 10.22 18.01
N ASN A 222 7.62 10.49 17.88
CA ASN A 222 8.15 11.85 17.83
C ASN A 222 8.74 12.13 16.45
N MET A 223 8.38 13.26 15.86
CA MET A 223 8.89 13.68 14.56
C MET A 223 8.83 15.20 14.38
N ALA A 224 9.67 15.74 13.50
CA ALA A 224 9.71 17.17 13.19
C ALA A 224 8.41 17.64 12.50
N LEU A 225 7.87 18.77 12.96
CA LEU A 225 6.65 19.38 12.42
C LEU A 225 6.99 20.33 11.26
N LEU A 226 6.67 19.92 10.04
CA LEU A 226 6.91 20.68 8.83
C LEU A 226 5.57 21.11 8.21
N TYR A 227 4.99 22.21 8.70
CA TYR A 227 3.79 22.78 8.08
C TYR A 227 4.11 23.30 6.67
N GLY A 228 3.29 22.93 5.68
CA GLY A 228 3.52 23.18 4.26
C GLY A 228 3.91 21.93 3.47
N GLU A 229 4.15 20.78 4.12
CA GLU A 229 4.48 19.53 3.43
C GLU A 229 3.24 18.76 2.90
N GLY A 230 2.03 19.17 3.31
CA GLY A 230 0.77 18.59 2.86
C GLY A 230 0.60 17.11 3.27
N ASP A 231 0.13 16.28 2.35
CA ASP A 231 -0.14 14.85 2.60
C ASP A 231 1.13 14.05 2.95
N LYS A 232 2.32 14.59 2.69
CA LYS A 232 3.61 13.95 3.04
C LYS A 232 3.76 13.73 4.54
N ALA A 233 3.13 14.57 5.38
CA ALA A 233 3.15 14.41 6.83
C ALA A 233 2.59 13.03 7.26
N PHE A 234 1.50 12.58 6.63
CA PHE A 234 0.89 11.28 6.94
C PHE A 234 1.72 10.10 6.43
N ILE A 235 2.46 10.29 5.33
CA ILE A 235 3.43 9.28 4.87
C ILE A 235 4.57 9.17 5.86
N ARG A 236 5.14 10.29 6.31
CA ARG A 236 6.21 10.30 7.31
C ARG A 236 5.77 9.66 8.63
N LEU A 237 4.54 9.92 9.08
CA LEU A 237 3.98 9.23 10.26
C LEU A 237 4.03 7.71 10.08
N GLN A 238 3.55 7.19 8.94
CA GLN A 238 3.60 5.75 8.67
C GLN A 238 5.04 5.24 8.58
N GLU A 239 5.97 6.04 8.05
CA GLU A 239 7.38 5.68 8.03
C GLU A 239 7.98 5.58 9.45
N GLU A 240 7.62 6.47 10.37
CA GLU A 240 8.05 6.36 11.77
C GLU A 240 7.42 5.15 12.45
N ILE A 241 6.13 4.87 12.20
CA ILE A 241 5.46 3.67 12.73
C ILE A 241 6.19 2.41 12.22
N CYS A 242 6.50 2.34 10.92
CA CYS A 242 7.25 1.25 10.31
C CYS A 242 8.58 0.95 10.99
N ARG A 243 9.24 1.96 11.59
CA ARG A 243 10.53 1.79 12.26
C ARG A 243 10.40 1.25 13.69
N GLN A 244 9.20 1.28 14.27
CA GLN A 244 8.97 0.96 15.68
C GLN A 244 8.14 -0.30 15.91
N THR A 245 7.48 -0.86 14.88
CA THR A 245 6.64 -2.05 15.02
C THR A 245 6.71 -2.99 13.81
N ALA A 246 6.62 -4.29 14.08
CA ALA A 246 6.45 -5.34 13.08
C ALA A 246 4.97 -5.63 12.76
N ASP A 247 4.03 -4.85 13.30
CA ASP A 247 2.60 -5.02 13.07
C ASP A 247 2.22 -4.74 11.61
N LEU A 248 2.03 -5.83 10.85
CA LEU A 248 1.68 -5.80 9.42
C LEU A 248 0.25 -5.28 9.16
N SER A 249 -0.58 -5.11 10.20
CA SER A 249 -1.89 -4.46 10.05
C SER A 249 -1.78 -3.01 9.56
N LEU A 250 -0.61 -2.37 9.70
CA LEU A 250 -0.31 -1.08 9.08
C LEU A 250 -0.59 -1.06 7.56
N PHE A 251 -0.47 -2.21 6.88
CA PHE A 251 -0.71 -2.32 5.44
C PHE A 251 -2.14 -2.79 5.10
N ALA A 252 -3.01 -2.98 6.10
CA ALA A 252 -4.38 -3.47 5.98
C ALA A 252 -5.43 -2.36 5.68
N TRP A 253 -5.08 -1.39 4.83
CA TRP A 253 -5.98 -0.31 4.42
C TRP A 253 -6.68 -0.64 3.10
N LYS A 254 -7.73 0.10 2.72
CA LYS A 254 -8.43 -0.05 1.44
C LYS A 254 -8.48 1.30 0.70
N ALA A 255 -8.12 1.29 -0.58
CA ALA A 255 -8.34 2.42 -1.46
C ALA A 255 -9.84 2.60 -1.73
N GLU A 256 -10.26 3.83 -2.00
CA GLU A 256 -11.54 4.02 -2.66
C GLU A 256 -11.49 3.33 -4.02
N ARG A 257 -12.57 2.65 -4.37
CA ARG A 257 -12.66 1.97 -5.67
C ARG A 257 -12.79 3.03 -6.76
N LEU A 258 -11.65 3.51 -7.23
CA LEU A 258 -11.60 4.39 -8.40
C LEU A 258 -12.01 3.56 -9.62
N HIS A 259 -13.19 3.84 -10.15
CA HIS A 259 -13.65 3.34 -11.44
C HIS A 259 -12.82 3.99 -12.57
N TRP A 260 -11.53 3.67 -12.68
CA TRP A 260 -10.79 4.04 -13.89
C TRP A 260 -11.30 3.16 -15.03
N GLY A 261 -12.25 3.72 -15.82
CA GLY A 261 -13.02 3.02 -16.85
C GLY A 261 -14.54 3.25 -16.80
N GLY A 262 -15.05 4.14 -15.94
CA GLY A 262 -16.47 4.50 -15.83
C GLY A 262 -17.04 5.35 -16.98
N LEU A 263 -16.88 4.92 -18.22
CA LEU A 263 -17.88 5.20 -19.26
C LEU A 263 -18.31 3.85 -19.83
N ILE A 264 -19.45 3.33 -19.36
CA ILE A 264 -20.22 2.40 -20.20
C ILE A 264 -20.69 3.25 -21.37
N ILE A 265 -19.99 3.20 -22.50
CA ILE A 265 -20.61 3.55 -23.78
C ILE A 265 -21.70 2.48 -23.96
N PRO A 266 -22.99 2.85 -23.96
CA PRO A 266 -24.05 1.88 -24.18
C PRO A 266 -23.76 1.12 -25.49
N GLY A 267 -23.57 -0.20 -25.41
CA GLY A 267 -23.24 -1.05 -26.55
C GLY A 267 -21.80 -1.57 -26.66
N ARG A 268 -20.86 -1.20 -25.77
CA ARG A 268 -19.53 -1.86 -25.69
C ARG A 268 -19.42 -2.84 -24.52
N LYS A 269 -18.87 -4.03 -24.78
CA LYS A 269 -18.58 -5.05 -23.77
C LYS A 269 -17.48 -4.56 -22.81
N ALA A 270 -17.55 -4.99 -21.55
CA ALA A 270 -16.46 -4.81 -20.58
C ALA A 270 -15.12 -5.32 -21.16
N PRO A 271 -13.96 -4.72 -20.78
CA PRO A 271 -12.67 -5.20 -21.24
C PRO A 271 -12.50 -6.69 -20.93
N THR A 272 -11.97 -7.43 -21.90
CA THR A 272 -11.78 -8.89 -21.84
C THR A 272 -10.67 -9.32 -20.88
N SER A 273 -9.89 -8.36 -20.36
CA SER A 273 -8.82 -8.60 -19.39
C SER A 273 -9.24 -8.07 -18.01
N PRO A 274 -9.30 -8.90 -16.96
CA PRO A 274 -9.63 -8.46 -15.60
C PRO A 274 -8.53 -7.56 -14.97
N TYR A 275 -7.49 -7.21 -15.75
CA TYR A 275 -6.27 -6.55 -15.28
C TYR A 275 -6.09 -5.10 -15.73
N LEU A 276 -6.91 -4.62 -16.67
CA LEU A 276 -6.76 -3.28 -17.22
C LEU A 276 -7.71 -2.27 -16.57
N GLY A 277 -7.17 -1.08 -16.27
CA GLY A 277 -7.89 0.03 -15.64
C GLY A 277 -7.80 0.10 -14.11
N GLN A 278 -7.12 -0.85 -13.46
CA GLN A 278 -6.96 -0.76 -12.00
C GLN A 278 -5.84 0.20 -11.61
N VAL A 279 -6.15 1.11 -10.70
CA VAL A 279 -5.15 1.98 -10.07
C VAL A 279 -4.25 1.13 -9.16
N LEU A 280 -2.97 1.06 -9.53
CA LEU A 280 -1.92 0.46 -8.72
C LEU A 280 -1.52 1.42 -7.62
N HIS A 281 -1.13 0.88 -6.47
CA HIS A 281 -0.77 1.70 -5.32
C HIS A 281 0.58 1.27 -4.74
N GLY A 282 1.19 2.19 -4.00
CA GLY A 282 2.23 1.82 -3.04
C GLY A 282 1.66 1.02 -1.88
N ILE A 283 2.52 0.63 -0.94
CA ILE A 283 2.13 -0.11 0.26
C ILE A 283 1.60 0.81 1.37
N LEU A 284 1.97 2.09 1.39
CA LEU A 284 1.52 3.05 2.41
C LEU A 284 0.20 3.70 2.00
N ALA A 285 -0.66 3.94 2.99
CA ALA A 285 -1.93 4.62 2.82
C ALA A 285 -1.72 6.12 2.55
N SER A 286 -2.64 6.77 1.84
CA SER A 286 -2.64 8.22 1.65
C SER A 286 -3.36 8.97 2.78
N SER A 287 -4.29 8.32 3.49
CA SER A 287 -5.11 8.94 4.53
C SER A 287 -5.62 7.90 5.55
N PRO A 288 -5.84 8.29 6.84
CA PRO A 288 -6.53 7.45 7.82
C PRO A 288 -7.90 6.95 7.36
N LEU A 289 -8.59 7.67 6.47
CA LEU A 289 -9.89 7.26 5.92
C LEU A 289 -9.84 5.84 5.30
N GLN A 290 -8.70 5.47 4.73
CA GLN A 290 -8.50 4.14 4.13
C GLN A 290 -8.51 3.00 5.17
N PHE A 291 -8.46 3.32 6.46
CA PHE A 291 -8.58 2.36 7.58
C PHE A 291 -9.97 2.36 8.23
N ALA A 292 -10.98 3.07 7.69
CA ALA A 292 -12.30 3.19 8.31
C ALA A 292 -12.96 1.85 8.69
N HIS A 293 -12.61 0.78 7.97
CA HIS A 293 -13.17 -0.56 8.12
C HIS A 293 -12.31 -1.48 9.03
N ALA A 294 -11.19 -0.99 9.57
CA ALA A 294 -10.19 -1.80 10.26
C ALA A 294 -10.34 -1.82 11.80
N GLY A 295 -11.44 -1.29 12.33
CA GLY A 295 -11.66 -1.18 13.78
C GLY A 295 -11.77 -2.52 14.54
N SER A 296 -12.01 -3.62 13.82
CA SER A 296 -12.08 -4.98 14.37
C SER A 296 -10.81 -5.80 14.13
N TYR A 297 -9.80 -5.24 13.47
CA TYR A 297 -8.60 -6.00 13.08
C TYR A 297 -7.66 -6.20 14.25
N ILE A 298 -7.25 -7.45 14.47
CA ILE A 298 -6.36 -7.85 15.55
C ILE A 298 -5.17 -8.66 15.00
N PRO A 299 -3.97 -8.51 15.59
CA PRO A 299 -2.81 -9.28 15.16
C PRO A 299 -2.98 -10.77 15.50
N PHE A 300 -2.38 -11.67 14.72
CA PHE A 300 -2.20 -13.05 15.17
C PHE A 300 -1.13 -13.07 16.25
N ASN A 301 -1.49 -13.49 17.45
CA ASN A 301 -0.54 -13.66 18.54
C ASN A 301 0.22 -14.98 18.33
N THR A 302 1.10 -15.02 17.33
CA THR A 302 2.02 -16.16 17.13
C THR A 302 3.09 -16.07 18.20
N GLY A 303 2.83 -16.70 19.34
CA GLY A 303 3.80 -16.80 20.43
C GLY A 303 5.18 -17.17 19.90
N SER A 304 6.13 -16.23 20.00
CA SER A 304 7.58 -16.41 20.09
C SER A 304 8.30 -17.36 19.10
N SER A 305 7.66 -17.88 18.06
CA SER A 305 8.23 -18.97 17.23
C SER A 305 8.07 -18.78 15.72
N GLY A 306 7.54 -17.65 15.27
CA GLY A 306 7.53 -17.29 13.85
C GLY A 306 7.72 -15.80 13.67
N TYR A 307 8.97 -15.34 13.64
CA TYR A 307 9.32 -14.01 13.14
C TYR A 307 9.08 -13.96 11.61
N SER A 308 7.81 -14.01 11.22
CA SER A 308 7.31 -13.71 9.88
C SER A 308 6.80 -12.27 9.98
N GLY A 309 7.59 -11.29 9.58
CA GLY A 309 7.12 -9.90 9.63
C GLY A 309 8.16 -8.83 9.93
N GLU A 310 9.45 -9.16 10.05
CA GLU A 310 10.46 -8.11 10.01
C GLU A 310 10.51 -7.49 8.62
N TYR A 311 10.35 -6.16 8.58
CA TYR A 311 10.47 -5.38 7.37
C TYR A 311 11.32 -4.15 7.62
N THR A 312 11.94 -3.65 6.56
CA THR A 312 12.83 -2.48 6.62
C THR A 312 12.43 -1.46 5.57
N LEU A 313 12.33 -0.19 5.97
CA LEU A 313 12.20 0.90 5.02
C LEU A 313 13.52 1.17 4.31
N THR A 314 13.49 1.14 2.99
CA THR A 314 14.63 1.42 2.11
C THR A 314 14.29 2.54 1.13
N ASN A 315 15.27 2.99 0.35
CA ASN A 315 15.04 3.92 -0.76
C ASN A 315 14.24 3.29 -1.93
N ARG A 316 14.10 1.97 -1.99
CA ARG A 316 13.31 1.25 -3.00
C ARG A 316 11.86 1.01 -2.60
N GLY A 317 11.54 1.06 -1.30
CA GLY A 317 10.30 0.50 -0.80
C GLY A 317 10.40 -0.01 0.63
N VAL A 318 9.36 -0.72 1.06
CA VAL A 318 9.41 -1.61 2.22
C VAL A 318 10.00 -2.93 1.74
N ARG A 319 11.13 -3.33 2.33
CA ARG A 319 11.75 -4.63 2.09
C ARG A 319 11.25 -5.61 3.13
N PHE A 320 10.74 -6.74 2.68
CA PHE A 320 10.45 -7.90 3.51
C PHE A 320 11.46 -8.99 3.17
N ASP A 321 11.99 -9.63 4.21
CA ASP A 321 12.95 -10.72 4.07
C ASP A 321 12.23 -12.06 4.35
N ALA A 322 12.57 -13.11 3.60
CA ALA A 322 12.03 -14.48 3.76
C ALA A 322 10.50 -14.58 3.73
N VAL A 323 9.84 -13.99 2.72
CA VAL A 323 8.37 -14.00 2.59
C VAL A 323 7.91 -15.17 1.73
N THR A 324 6.86 -15.84 2.19
CA THR A 324 6.10 -16.77 1.34
C THR A 324 4.94 -16.02 0.70
N LEU A 325 4.95 -15.89 -0.63
CA LEU A 325 3.84 -15.33 -1.40
C LEU A 325 2.97 -16.44 -1.94
N LYS A 326 1.64 -16.33 -1.81
CA LYS A 326 0.72 -17.27 -2.47
C LYS A 326 0.35 -16.77 -3.85
N CYS A 327 0.15 -17.70 -4.78
CA CYS A 327 -0.22 -17.34 -6.14
C CYS A 327 -1.71 -17.53 -6.35
N ASP A 328 -2.39 -16.44 -6.69
CA ASP A 328 -3.70 -16.48 -7.33
C ASP A 328 -3.45 -16.61 -8.84
N ARG A 329 -3.39 -17.87 -9.33
CA ARG A 329 -3.07 -18.17 -10.74
C ARG A 329 -4.15 -17.66 -11.68
N GLU A 330 -5.41 -17.71 -11.27
CA GLU A 330 -6.54 -17.22 -12.05
C GLU A 330 -6.47 -15.70 -12.22
N ALA A 331 -6.08 -14.97 -11.18
CA ALA A 331 -5.87 -13.53 -11.22
C ALA A 331 -4.44 -13.11 -11.66
N GLY A 332 -3.51 -14.04 -11.85
CA GLY A 332 -2.09 -13.73 -12.12
C GLY A 332 -1.50 -12.73 -11.11
N ARG A 333 -1.76 -12.93 -9.81
CA ARG A 333 -1.29 -12.04 -8.73
C ARG A 333 -0.67 -12.83 -7.59
N TYR A 334 0.14 -12.12 -6.82
CA TYR A 334 0.72 -12.61 -5.58
C TYR A 334 -0.15 -12.15 -4.41
N LEU A 335 -0.32 -12.99 -3.42
CA LEU A 335 -0.92 -12.67 -2.14
C LEU A 335 0.18 -12.66 -1.09
N MET A 336 0.19 -11.63 -0.25
CA MET A 336 1.05 -11.53 0.91
C MET A 336 0.18 -11.45 2.16
N SER A 337 0.42 -12.34 3.13
CA SER A 337 -0.24 -12.29 4.45
C SER A 337 0.13 -11.00 5.17
N LEU A 338 -0.82 -10.45 5.91
CA LEU A 338 -0.63 -9.34 6.84
C LEU A 338 -0.69 -9.78 8.30
N ASP A 339 -0.67 -11.09 8.56
CA ASP A 339 -0.60 -11.70 9.90
C ASP A 339 -1.54 -11.03 10.94
N CYS A 340 -2.70 -10.59 10.47
CA CYS A 340 -3.80 -10.05 11.25
C CYS A 340 -5.12 -10.59 10.70
N HIS A 341 -6.17 -10.64 11.52
CA HIS A 341 -7.50 -11.05 11.08
C HIS A 341 -8.57 -10.07 11.57
N ASP A 342 -9.72 -10.13 10.92
CA ASP A 342 -10.92 -9.47 11.37
C ASP A 342 -11.57 -10.31 12.49
N ARG A 343 -11.63 -9.76 13.70
CA ARG A 343 -12.28 -10.40 14.86
C ARG A 343 -13.76 -10.70 14.61
N ASP A 344 -14.41 -9.88 13.79
CA ASP A 344 -15.85 -9.98 13.53
C ASP A 344 -16.15 -10.94 12.35
N SER A 345 -15.11 -11.44 11.66
CA SER A 345 -15.24 -12.45 10.61
C SER A 345 -15.53 -13.84 11.19
N LYS A 346 -16.33 -14.63 10.47
CA LYS A 346 -16.63 -16.04 10.83
C LYS A 346 -15.41 -16.94 10.68
N THR A 347 -14.45 -16.56 9.85
CA THR A 347 -13.23 -17.31 9.59
C THR A 347 -12.05 -16.55 10.18
N ALA A 348 -11.28 -17.20 11.05
CA ALA A 348 -10.04 -16.65 11.60
C ALA A 348 -8.87 -16.78 10.60
N ASN A 349 -9.12 -16.49 9.32
CA ASN A 349 -8.09 -16.53 8.29
C ASN A 349 -7.28 -15.22 8.35
N PRO A 350 -5.95 -15.28 8.16
CA PRO A 350 -5.16 -14.08 7.99
C PRO A 350 -5.63 -13.24 6.80
N LEU A 351 -5.68 -11.93 6.99
CA LEU A 351 -5.88 -10.97 5.93
C LEU A 351 -4.63 -10.93 5.05
N ALA A 352 -4.83 -10.70 3.77
CA ALA A 352 -3.79 -10.63 2.77
C ALA A 352 -4.01 -9.47 1.79
N ILE A 353 -2.92 -8.98 1.21
CA ILE A 353 -2.93 -7.99 0.13
C ILE A 353 -2.51 -8.62 -1.18
N ARG A 354 -3.09 -8.14 -2.28
CA ARG A 354 -2.67 -8.52 -3.64
C ARG A 354 -1.54 -7.64 -4.15
N LEU A 355 -0.51 -8.29 -4.67
CA LEU A 355 0.68 -7.67 -5.22
C LEU A 355 0.85 -8.03 -6.69
N MET A 356 1.38 -7.08 -7.44
CA MET A 356 1.79 -7.25 -8.83
C MET A 356 3.28 -6.95 -8.95
N LYS A 357 4.02 -7.88 -9.57
CA LYS A 357 5.45 -7.68 -9.85
C LYS A 357 5.63 -6.63 -10.94
N VAL A 358 6.49 -5.64 -10.68
CA VAL A 358 6.88 -4.55 -11.59
C VAL A 358 8.40 -4.45 -11.62
N GLY A 359 9.01 -5.18 -12.55
CA GLY A 359 10.46 -5.34 -12.59
C GLY A 359 10.94 -6.10 -11.35
N SER A 360 11.91 -5.53 -10.64
CA SER A 360 12.49 -6.12 -9.42
C SER A 360 11.75 -5.76 -8.12
N ALA A 361 10.60 -5.08 -8.22
CA ALA A 361 9.78 -4.69 -7.08
C ALA A 361 8.32 -5.13 -7.27
N TYR A 362 7.50 -4.89 -6.26
CA TYR A 362 6.07 -5.16 -6.25
C TYR A 362 5.30 -3.87 -5.94
N VAL A 363 4.09 -3.80 -6.48
CA VAL A 363 3.11 -2.75 -6.17
C VAL A 363 1.81 -3.41 -5.75
N ARG A 364 1.02 -2.69 -4.96
CA ARG A 364 -0.29 -3.16 -4.54
C ARG A 364 -1.27 -3.06 -5.70
N SER A 365 -2.00 -4.15 -5.93
CA SER A 365 -3.12 -4.23 -6.86
C SER A 365 -4.38 -4.58 -6.06
N HIS A 366 -5.57 -4.28 -6.60
CA HIS A 366 -6.84 -4.46 -5.89
C HIS A 366 -6.82 -3.85 -4.50
N ALA A 367 -6.28 -2.64 -4.39
CA ALA A 367 -6.18 -1.94 -3.13
C ALA A 367 -7.56 -1.61 -2.54
N ASP A 368 -8.65 -1.71 -3.30
CA ASP A 368 -10.03 -1.56 -2.85
C ASP A 368 -10.52 -2.71 -1.94
N ALA A 369 -9.76 -3.81 -1.86
CA ALA A 369 -10.09 -4.96 -1.03
C ALA A 369 -8.90 -5.51 -0.24
N LEU A 370 -9.24 -6.33 0.76
CA LEU A 370 -8.34 -7.28 1.41
C LEU A 370 -8.88 -8.68 1.13
N PHE A 371 -7.99 -9.67 1.21
CA PHE A 371 -8.29 -11.04 0.81
C PHE A 371 -8.03 -11.98 1.97
N ASP A 372 -8.75 -13.10 2.02
CA ASP A 372 -8.40 -14.17 2.94
C ASP A 372 -7.14 -14.88 2.47
N TRP A 373 -6.22 -15.13 3.39
CA TRP A 373 -5.04 -15.95 3.14
C TRP A 373 -5.45 -17.40 2.90
N PRO A 374 -5.13 -17.99 1.74
CA PRO A 374 -5.61 -19.33 1.41
C PRO A 374 -4.79 -20.41 2.14
N VAL A 375 -5.12 -20.70 3.40
CA VAL A 375 -4.40 -21.66 4.27
C VAL A 375 -4.22 -23.02 3.57
N GLY A 376 -3.02 -23.60 3.66
CA GLY A 376 -2.70 -24.90 3.04
C GLY A 376 -2.34 -24.86 1.55
N ALA A 377 -2.60 -23.76 0.84
CA ALA A 377 -2.15 -23.62 -0.55
C ALA A 377 -0.62 -23.45 -0.63
N GLU A 378 -0.01 -24.04 -1.67
CA GLU A 378 1.41 -23.86 -1.96
C GLU A 378 1.75 -22.39 -2.25
N GLY A 379 2.91 -21.94 -1.77
CA GLY A 379 3.42 -20.60 -1.99
C GLY A 379 4.79 -20.60 -2.67
N VAL A 380 5.17 -19.45 -3.22
CA VAL A 380 6.51 -19.17 -3.71
C VAL A 380 7.29 -18.51 -2.59
N TYR A 381 8.41 -19.11 -2.21
CA TYR A 381 9.34 -18.51 -1.27
C TYR A 381 10.18 -17.45 -1.99
N GLU A 382 10.20 -16.24 -1.46
CA GLU A 382 11.00 -15.12 -1.94
C GLU A 382 11.96 -14.68 -0.83
N GLU A 383 13.26 -14.72 -1.12
CA GLU A 383 14.28 -14.29 -0.16
C GLU A 383 14.12 -12.82 0.21
N ARG A 384 13.77 -11.98 -0.78
CA ARG A 384 13.58 -10.54 -0.61
C ARG A 384 12.47 -10.01 -1.50
N VAL A 385 11.47 -9.38 -0.88
CA VAL A 385 10.37 -8.69 -1.56
C VAL A 385 10.48 -7.20 -1.29
N TYR A 386 10.56 -6.39 -2.34
CA TYR A 386 10.49 -4.94 -2.23
C TYR A 386 9.11 -4.48 -2.69
N ILE A 387 8.37 -3.79 -1.81
CA ILE A 387 7.08 -3.18 -2.17
C ILE A 387 7.23 -1.66 -2.17
N THR A 388 6.92 -1.02 -3.29
CA THR A 388 7.08 0.44 -3.44
C THR A 388 6.26 1.18 -2.38
N LYS A 389 6.85 2.20 -1.71
CA LYS A 389 6.17 2.95 -0.64
C LYS A 389 4.95 3.70 -1.16
N LEU A 390 5.15 4.47 -2.22
CA LEU A 390 4.18 5.33 -2.89
C LEU A 390 4.28 5.12 -4.38
N LEU A 391 3.16 5.25 -5.08
CA LEU A 391 3.11 5.20 -6.53
C LEU A 391 2.32 6.40 -7.03
N SER A 392 2.90 7.18 -7.94
CA SER A 392 2.19 8.30 -8.56
C SER A 392 1.16 7.78 -9.56
N SER A 393 0.14 8.59 -9.87
CA SER A 393 -0.88 8.22 -10.86
C SER A 393 -0.28 7.93 -12.23
N GLU A 394 0.73 8.69 -12.65
CA GLU A 394 1.42 8.51 -13.94
C GLU A 394 2.18 7.18 -13.97
N LEU A 395 2.88 6.84 -12.88
CA LEU A 395 3.58 5.56 -12.77
C LEU A 395 2.61 4.38 -12.64
N SER A 396 1.49 4.55 -11.93
CA SER A 396 0.42 3.55 -11.88
C SER A 396 -0.12 3.25 -13.28
N GLU A 397 -0.47 4.29 -14.05
CA GLU A 397 -0.96 4.15 -15.42
C GLU A 397 0.11 3.49 -16.31
N ALA A 398 1.35 3.98 -16.26
CA ALA A 398 2.46 3.40 -17.01
C ALA A 398 2.67 1.90 -16.68
N TYR A 399 2.77 1.56 -15.39
CA TYR A 399 3.02 0.18 -14.94
C TYR A 399 1.88 -0.76 -15.31
N SER A 400 0.64 -0.27 -15.36
CA SER A 400 -0.50 -1.07 -15.80
C SER A 400 -0.44 -1.45 -17.29
N ARG A 401 0.26 -0.66 -18.12
CA ARG A 401 0.43 -0.89 -19.58
C ARG A 401 1.77 -1.54 -19.95
N SER A 402 2.77 -1.40 -19.09
CA SER A 402 4.16 -1.88 -19.24
C SER A 402 4.34 -3.40 -19.12
N ILE A 403 3.40 -4.21 -19.59
CA ILE A 403 3.44 -5.67 -19.45
C ILE A 403 3.43 -6.32 -20.84
N LEU A 404 4.44 -7.14 -21.12
CA LEU A 404 4.45 -8.08 -22.24
C LEU A 404 3.94 -9.43 -21.75
N SER A 405 2.67 -9.72 -22.02
CA SER A 405 2.05 -11.00 -21.70
C SER A 405 2.46 -12.05 -22.72
N ILE A 406 2.89 -13.23 -22.27
CA ILE A 406 3.22 -14.35 -23.16
C ILE A 406 2.19 -15.45 -22.99
N GLN A 407 1.40 -15.62 -24.04
CA GLN A 407 0.47 -16.73 -24.19
C GLN A 407 1.16 -17.85 -24.94
N LEU A 408 1.23 -19.01 -24.30
CA LEU A 408 1.59 -20.26 -24.94
C LEU A 408 0.30 -21.09 -24.96
N PRO A 409 -0.49 -21.06 -26.05
CA PRO A 409 -1.71 -21.86 -26.13
C PRO A 409 -1.33 -23.34 -26.01
N ASP A 410 -2.00 -24.05 -25.10
CA ASP A 410 -2.07 -25.50 -25.15
C ASP A 410 -3.12 -25.83 -26.23
N GLU A 411 -2.71 -26.11 -27.47
CA GLU A 411 -3.65 -26.60 -28.49
C GLU A 411 -4.00 -28.07 -28.19
N GLY A 412 -4.95 -28.28 -27.27
CA GLY A 412 -5.61 -29.57 -27.06
C GLY A 412 -5.62 -30.04 -25.61
N GLU A 413 -6.80 -30.48 -25.16
CA GLU A 413 -7.07 -30.97 -23.81
C GLU A 413 -6.15 -32.15 -23.42
N GLU A 414 -5.70 -32.09 -22.16
CA GLU A 414 -5.19 -33.19 -21.31
C GLU A 414 -3.84 -33.87 -21.62
N THR A 415 -3.16 -33.68 -22.75
CA THR A 415 -1.87 -34.39 -23.01
C THR A 415 -0.64 -33.52 -23.35
N GLN A 416 -0.77 -32.20 -23.48
CA GLN A 416 0.26 -31.36 -24.12
C GLN A 416 1.16 -30.48 -23.22
N ARG A 417 0.93 -30.40 -21.90
CA ARG A 417 1.77 -29.59 -20.96
C ARG A 417 3.27 -29.93 -20.91
N SER A 418 3.72 -30.90 -21.68
CA SER A 418 5.09 -31.42 -21.69
C SER A 418 5.71 -31.41 -23.09
N PHE A 419 5.14 -30.64 -24.03
CA PHE A 419 5.71 -30.47 -25.36
C PHE A 419 6.80 -29.40 -25.44
N TYR A 420 6.66 -28.28 -24.71
CA TYR A 420 7.70 -27.24 -24.66
C TYR A 420 7.86 -26.67 -23.25
N GLU A 421 9.04 -26.11 -22.95
CA GLU A 421 9.37 -25.53 -21.65
C GLU A 421 10.20 -24.25 -21.82
N ILE A 422 9.85 -23.19 -21.08
CA ILE A 422 10.71 -22.00 -20.96
C ILE A 422 11.86 -22.36 -20.01
N LYS A 423 13.05 -22.59 -20.56
CA LYS A 423 14.23 -22.96 -19.77
C LYS A 423 14.96 -21.79 -19.16
N ALA A 424 14.89 -20.62 -19.80
CA ALA A 424 15.64 -19.46 -19.36
C ALA A 424 15.04 -18.17 -19.95
N VAL A 425 15.28 -17.07 -19.25
CA VAL A 425 14.77 -15.73 -19.56
C VAL A 425 15.82 -14.68 -19.22
N SER A 426 15.82 -13.57 -19.95
CA SER A 426 16.63 -12.39 -19.64
C SER A 426 15.88 -11.10 -20.02
N PRO A 427 15.92 -10.03 -19.19
CA PRO A 427 16.52 -10.00 -17.86
C PRO A 427 15.69 -10.79 -16.82
N LYS A 428 16.32 -11.65 -16.02
CA LYS A 428 15.62 -12.48 -15.02
C LYS A 428 14.78 -11.68 -14.03
N PRO A 429 15.23 -10.53 -13.48
CA PRO A 429 14.44 -9.78 -12.51
C PRO A 429 13.10 -9.27 -13.05
N ARG A 430 12.96 -9.13 -14.38
CA ARG A 430 11.75 -8.62 -15.03
C ARG A 430 10.77 -9.70 -15.45
N TRP A 431 11.17 -10.96 -15.35
CA TRP A 431 10.32 -12.09 -15.62
C TRP A 431 9.41 -12.38 -14.42
N ASP A 432 8.12 -12.48 -14.71
CA ASP A 432 7.12 -13.03 -13.82
C ASP A 432 6.78 -14.45 -14.30
N PRO A 433 7.32 -15.50 -13.66
CA PRO A 433 7.09 -16.87 -14.10
C PRO A 433 5.64 -17.33 -13.96
N LEU A 434 4.88 -16.72 -13.05
CA LEU A 434 3.48 -17.07 -12.80
C LEU A 434 2.55 -16.45 -13.84
N ARG A 435 2.76 -15.17 -14.13
CA ARG A 435 2.03 -14.49 -15.22
C ARG A 435 2.53 -14.88 -16.61
N ARG A 436 3.69 -15.55 -16.70
CA ARG A 436 4.45 -15.74 -17.93
C ARG A 436 4.55 -14.43 -18.69
N SER A 437 5.08 -13.40 -18.03
CA SER A 437 5.13 -12.06 -18.62
C SER A 437 6.41 -11.34 -18.25
N PHE A 438 6.87 -10.46 -19.15
CA PHE A 438 7.92 -9.50 -18.83
C PHE A 438 7.32 -8.16 -18.44
N PHE A 439 7.87 -7.56 -17.38
CA PHE A 439 7.67 -6.14 -17.12
C PHE A 439 8.59 -5.32 -18.02
N LEU A 440 7.99 -4.57 -18.93
CA LEU A 440 8.65 -3.67 -19.86
C LEU A 440 8.69 -2.28 -19.23
N GLY A 441 9.78 -1.94 -18.55
CA GLY A 441 9.95 -0.60 -17.97
C GLY A 441 9.82 0.53 -19.01
N LEU A 442 9.77 1.77 -18.54
CA LEU A 442 9.64 2.95 -19.39
C LEU A 442 10.86 3.07 -20.34
N GLY A 443 10.71 2.69 -21.62
CA GLY A 443 11.74 2.82 -22.68
C GLY A 443 11.80 1.62 -23.64
N ASN A 444 12.78 1.63 -24.55
CA ASN A 444 13.04 0.48 -25.43
C ASN A 444 13.67 -0.65 -24.62
N GLN A 445 12.92 -1.72 -24.38
CA GLN A 445 13.39 -2.83 -23.55
C GLN A 445 13.43 -4.12 -24.37
N LEU A 446 14.62 -4.73 -24.42
CA LEU A 446 14.83 -6.07 -24.94
C LEU A 446 14.51 -7.09 -23.84
N CYS A 447 13.80 -8.14 -24.22
CA CYS A 447 13.62 -9.34 -23.41
C CYS A 447 13.84 -10.56 -24.28
N ALA A 448 14.34 -11.63 -23.69
CA ALA A 448 14.64 -12.87 -24.39
C ALA A 448 14.15 -14.06 -23.56
N MET A 449 13.67 -15.08 -24.24
CA MET A 449 13.35 -16.37 -23.63
C MET A 449 13.91 -17.52 -24.49
N ARG A 450 14.40 -18.55 -23.81
CA ARG A 450 14.74 -19.84 -24.42
C ARG A 450 13.60 -20.81 -24.15
N VAL A 451 13.01 -21.29 -25.23
CA VAL A 451 11.97 -22.30 -25.23
C VAL A 451 12.55 -23.57 -25.85
N GLU A 452 12.47 -24.68 -25.13
CA GLU A 452 12.88 -25.99 -25.64
C GLU A 452 11.64 -26.83 -25.94
N CYS A 453 11.63 -27.48 -27.10
CA CYS A 453 10.55 -28.36 -27.54
C CYS A 453 11.01 -29.83 -27.54
N ASN A 454 10.18 -30.72 -26.99
CA ASN A 454 10.43 -32.15 -26.93
C ASN A 454 9.79 -32.89 -28.11
N LEU A 455 10.58 -33.09 -29.15
CA LEU A 455 10.17 -33.73 -30.41
C LEU A 455 9.76 -35.20 -30.29
N ARG A 456 10.21 -35.91 -29.23
CA ARG A 456 9.87 -37.34 -29.03
C ARG A 456 8.37 -37.58 -28.89
N LYS A 457 7.60 -36.54 -28.57
CA LYS A 457 6.14 -36.62 -28.45
C LYS A 457 5.40 -36.63 -29.79
N PHE A 458 6.06 -36.22 -30.88
CA PHE A 458 5.49 -36.16 -32.22
C PHE A 458 5.84 -37.36 -33.10
N THR A 459 6.77 -38.21 -32.66
CA THR A 459 7.24 -39.34 -33.46
C THR A 459 7.10 -40.63 -32.69
N SER A 460 6.57 -41.67 -33.32
CA SER A 460 6.67 -43.06 -32.86
C SER A 460 8.07 -43.65 -33.05
N SER A 461 9.07 -42.82 -33.43
CA SER A 461 10.43 -43.25 -33.69
C SER A 461 11.15 -43.63 -32.39
N PRO A 462 11.72 -44.84 -32.30
CA PRO A 462 12.53 -45.26 -31.15
C PRO A 462 13.94 -44.63 -31.15
N GLN A 463 14.29 -43.81 -32.15
CA GLN A 463 15.60 -43.15 -32.21
C GLN A 463 15.65 -41.91 -31.31
N PRO A 464 16.81 -41.60 -30.71
CA PRO A 464 16.98 -40.37 -29.94
C PRO A 464 16.87 -39.16 -30.88
N ILE A 465 15.75 -38.45 -30.80
CA ILE A 465 15.57 -37.16 -31.47
C ILE A 465 16.12 -36.07 -30.54
N ASP A 466 16.98 -35.21 -31.08
CA ASP A 466 17.49 -34.01 -30.40
C ASP A 466 16.31 -33.06 -30.06
N GLN A 467 16.43 -32.29 -28.99
CA GLN A 467 15.44 -31.25 -28.66
C GLN A 467 15.63 -30.05 -29.59
N ASP A 468 14.53 -29.50 -30.10
CA ASP A 468 14.57 -28.23 -30.83
C ASP A 468 14.58 -27.07 -29.82
N VAL A 469 15.57 -26.19 -29.96
CA VAL A 469 15.77 -25.04 -29.07
C VAL A 469 15.46 -23.75 -29.82
N PHE A 470 14.50 -22.99 -29.32
CA PHE A 470 14.11 -21.70 -29.87
C PHE A 470 14.49 -20.58 -28.90
N LEU A 471 15.20 -19.57 -29.40
CA LEU A 471 15.44 -18.33 -28.70
C LEU A 471 14.51 -17.27 -29.29
N ILE A 472 13.60 -16.76 -28.46
CA ILE A 472 12.65 -15.73 -28.85
C ILE A 472 13.09 -14.45 -28.17
N VAL A 473 13.48 -13.45 -28.96
CA VAL A 473 13.88 -12.12 -28.49
C VAL A 473 12.81 -11.13 -28.90
N CYS A 474 12.25 -10.43 -27.93
CA CYS A 474 11.27 -9.38 -28.14
C CYS A 474 11.88 -8.02 -27.79
N ALA A 475 11.75 -7.07 -28.70
CA ALA A 475 12.10 -5.68 -28.50
C ALA A 475 10.80 -4.87 -28.51
N ALA A 476 10.44 -4.32 -27.35
CA ALA A 476 9.41 -3.29 -27.29
C ALA A 476 10.06 -1.94 -27.59
N GLY A 477 9.56 -1.25 -28.61
CA GLY A 477 10.10 0.03 -29.10
C GLY A 477 9.12 1.19 -28.93
N THR A 478 9.65 2.41 -28.75
CA THR A 478 8.87 3.65 -28.78
C THR A 478 8.18 3.83 -30.14
N PRO A 479 6.97 4.41 -30.19
CA PRO A 479 6.21 4.58 -31.43
C PRO A 479 7.03 5.25 -32.54
N GLU A 480 7.09 4.65 -33.72
CA GLU A 480 7.58 5.37 -34.90
C GLU A 480 6.54 6.43 -35.32
N PRO A 481 6.98 7.64 -35.71
CA PRO A 481 6.09 8.71 -36.13
C PRO A 481 5.55 8.42 -37.53
N HIS A 482 4.51 7.59 -37.62
CA HIS A 482 3.72 7.43 -38.84
C HIS A 482 2.27 7.86 -38.60
N SER A 483 1.70 8.50 -39.62
CA SER A 483 0.49 9.31 -39.61
C SER A 483 -0.75 8.53 -39.16
N GLY A 484 -1.02 8.50 -37.86
CA GLY A 484 -2.21 7.85 -37.30
C GLY A 484 -2.17 7.55 -35.80
N GLY A 485 -1.57 8.45 -34.98
CA GLY A 485 -1.51 8.31 -33.52
C GLY A 485 -0.37 7.44 -32.99
N ARG A 486 0.07 7.70 -31.75
CA ARG A 486 1.10 6.91 -31.05
C ARG A 486 0.62 5.47 -30.88
N ARG A 487 1.21 4.50 -31.58
CA ARG A 487 1.04 3.06 -31.31
C ARG A 487 2.38 2.50 -30.82
N ASP A 488 2.35 1.78 -29.70
CA ASP A 488 3.50 1.02 -29.24
C ASP A 488 3.94 0.02 -30.33
N SER A 489 5.24 -0.24 -30.45
CA SER A 489 5.77 -1.20 -31.42
C SER A 489 6.38 -2.41 -30.72
N LEU A 490 6.07 -3.62 -31.19
CA LEU A 490 6.64 -4.86 -30.69
C LEU A 490 7.32 -5.59 -31.84
N ASN A 491 8.64 -5.59 -31.85
CA ASN A 491 9.44 -6.38 -32.78
C ASN A 491 9.79 -7.72 -32.11
N THR A 492 9.51 -8.82 -32.78
CA THR A 492 9.88 -10.15 -32.30
C THR A 492 10.82 -10.83 -33.28
N PHE A 493 11.87 -11.45 -32.75
CA PHE A 493 12.88 -12.19 -33.48
C PHE A 493 12.93 -13.62 -32.94
N ILE A 494 12.95 -14.60 -33.84
CA ILE A 494 13.10 -16.03 -33.50
C ILE A 494 14.45 -16.51 -34.02
N PHE A 495 15.19 -17.20 -33.18
CA PHE A 495 16.48 -17.79 -33.52
C PHE A 495 16.48 -19.28 -33.15
N SER A 496 17.04 -20.11 -34.04
CA SER A 496 17.23 -21.55 -33.81
C SER A 496 18.66 -21.95 -34.21
N PRO A 497 19.32 -22.87 -33.50
CA PRO A 497 20.66 -23.35 -33.80
C PRO A 497 20.66 -24.31 -35.01
N THR A 498 20.20 -23.90 -36.19
CA THR A 498 20.34 -24.71 -37.40
C THR A 498 21.76 -24.57 -37.96
N GLY A 499 22.69 -25.36 -37.43
CA GLY A 499 24.04 -25.53 -37.99
C GLY A 499 24.63 -26.90 -37.64
N PRO A 500 25.39 -27.55 -38.53
CA PRO A 500 25.96 -28.87 -38.25
C PRO A 500 26.85 -28.79 -37.00
N ARG A 501 26.55 -29.61 -35.98
CA ARG A 501 27.48 -29.90 -34.87
C ARG A 501 28.75 -30.48 -35.49
N LYS A 502 29.80 -29.65 -35.68
CA LYS A 502 31.12 -30.18 -36.05
C LYS A 502 31.55 -31.07 -34.88
N LYS A 503 31.67 -32.38 -35.15
CA LYS A 503 32.36 -33.30 -34.23
C LYS A 503 33.82 -32.83 -34.15
N ASP A 504 34.15 -32.06 -33.13
CA ASP A 504 35.54 -31.85 -32.78
C ASP A 504 36.15 -33.20 -32.40
N LYS A 505 37.34 -33.47 -32.92
CA LYS A 505 38.10 -34.72 -32.72
C LYS A 505 38.64 -34.80 -31.29
N ALA A 506 37.77 -34.81 -30.29
CA ALA A 506 38.05 -35.20 -28.92
C ALA A 506 36.71 -35.26 -28.17
N GLY A 507 36.14 -36.46 -28.04
CA GLY A 507 35.13 -36.98 -27.09
C GLY A 507 34.10 -36.12 -26.31
N ALA A 508 34.03 -34.80 -26.44
CA ALA A 508 33.09 -33.93 -25.75
C ALA A 508 32.54 -32.91 -26.75
N ALA A 509 31.22 -32.90 -26.94
CA ALA A 509 30.55 -31.88 -27.73
C ALA A 509 30.72 -30.52 -27.02
N ALA A 510 31.54 -29.63 -27.59
CA ALA A 510 31.59 -28.24 -27.12
C ALA A 510 30.21 -27.58 -27.37
N PRO A 511 29.70 -26.76 -26.44
CA PRO A 511 28.48 -25.98 -26.69
C PRO A 511 28.66 -25.17 -27.97
N GLY A 512 27.65 -25.16 -28.84
CA GLY A 512 27.70 -24.33 -30.05
C GLY A 512 27.92 -22.86 -29.68
N LYS A 513 28.56 -22.06 -30.55
CA LYS A 513 28.75 -20.60 -30.31
C LYS A 513 27.45 -19.88 -29.90
N PHE A 514 26.30 -20.38 -30.38
CA PHE A 514 24.96 -19.95 -29.99
C PHE A 514 24.62 -20.24 -28.52
N GLU A 515 24.88 -21.47 -28.05
CA GLU A 515 24.63 -21.88 -26.66
C GLU A 515 25.55 -21.11 -25.71
N GLN A 516 26.81 -20.87 -26.10
CA GLN A 516 27.74 -20.06 -25.32
C GLN A 516 27.29 -18.59 -25.24
N TYR A 517 26.85 -17.99 -26.36
CA TYR A 517 26.33 -16.62 -26.35
C TYR A 517 25.11 -16.49 -25.43
N PHE A 518 24.13 -17.39 -25.55
CA PHE A 518 22.95 -17.33 -24.71
C PHE A 518 23.29 -17.60 -23.23
N LYS A 519 24.22 -18.53 -22.97
CA LYS A 519 24.75 -18.76 -21.63
C LYS A 519 25.36 -17.49 -21.06
N ASP A 520 26.19 -16.78 -21.83
CA ASP A 520 26.79 -15.51 -21.42
C ASP A 520 25.72 -14.44 -21.16
N VAL A 521 24.67 -14.33 -21.99
CA VAL A 521 23.54 -13.41 -21.78
C VAL A 521 22.78 -13.73 -20.50
N ILE A 522 22.53 -15.02 -20.21
CA ILE A 522 21.80 -15.47 -19.02
C ILE A 522 22.65 -15.38 -17.73
N GLU A 523 23.96 -15.58 -17.85
CA GLU A 523 24.91 -15.46 -16.73
C GLU A 523 25.19 -14.00 -16.38
N LYS A 524 25.28 -13.13 -17.39
CA LYS A 524 25.55 -11.70 -17.21
C LYS A 524 24.28 -10.85 -17.08
N ASP A 525 23.12 -11.41 -17.43
CA ASP A 525 21.82 -10.74 -17.49
C ASP A 525 21.82 -9.50 -18.42
N GLU A 526 22.64 -9.53 -19.48
CA GLU A 526 22.89 -8.41 -20.40
C GLU A 526 22.58 -8.78 -21.85
N LEU A 527 21.68 -8.03 -22.48
CA LEU A 527 21.38 -8.12 -23.92
C LEU A 527 22.16 -7.01 -24.66
N THR A 528 23.36 -7.33 -25.18
CA THR A 528 24.11 -6.42 -26.06
C THR A 528 23.38 -6.21 -27.39
N THR A 529 23.41 -5.00 -27.97
CA THR A 529 22.77 -4.69 -29.25
C THR A 529 23.11 -5.74 -30.32
N LEU A 530 22.07 -6.37 -30.88
CA LEU A 530 22.16 -7.40 -31.93
C LEU A 530 22.96 -6.93 -33.16
N GLU A 531 23.14 -5.62 -33.34
CA GLU A 531 23.89 -5.01 -34.44
C GLU A 531 25.38 -5.41 -34.48
N GLY A 532 26.02 -5.68 -33.34
CA GLY A 532 27.45 -6.02 -33.28
C GLY A 532 27.78 -7.49 -33.61
N GLN A 533 26.78 -8.38 -33.72
CA GLN A 533 26.97 -9.83 -33.84
C GLN A 533 26.50 -10.44 -35.16
N ARG A 534 26.44 -9.63 -36.24
CA ARG A 534 26.11 -10.10 -37.62
C ARG A 534 26.97 -11.27 -38.14
N GLY A 535 28.11 -11.57 -37.52
CA GLY A 535 29.03 -12.63 -37.93
C GLY A 535 28.96 -13.96 -37.16
N LEU A 536 28.16 -14.07 -36.08
CA LEU A 536 28.32 -15.19 -35.12
C LEU A 536 27.37 -16.37 -35.34
N ILE A 537 26.17 -16.15 -35.87
CA ILE A 537 25.17 -17.19 -36.09
C ILE A 537 24.44 -16.86 -37.40
N ARG A 538 24.12 -17.88 -38.22
CA ARG A 538 23.25 -17.72 -39.40
C ARG A 538 21.80 -17.55 -38.92
N LEU A 539 21.55 -16.43 -38.24
CA LEU A 539 20.26 -16.06 -37.68
C LEU A 539 19.38 -15.63 -38.84
N VAL A 540 18.29 -16.34 -39.10
CA VAL A 540 17.27 -15.83 -40.02
C VAL A 540 16.45 -14.80 -39.24
N MET A 541 16.82 -13.54 -39.39
CA MET A 541 16.09 -12.42 -38.79
C MET A 541 14.79 -12.22 -39.56
N HIS A 542 13.67 -12.66 -38.99
CA HIS A 542 12.35 -12.22 -39.44
C HIS A 542 11.90 -11.11 -38.48
N SER A 543 11.75 -9.89 -38.98
CA SER A 543 11.19 -8.76 -38.22
C SER A 543 9.80 -8.44 -38.73
N GLN A 544 8.83 -8.24 -37.86
CA GLN A 544 7.52 -7.70 -38.27
C GLN A 544 6.90 -6.86 -37.16
N VAL A 545 6.31 -5.74 -37.55
CA VAL A 545 5.43 -4.88 -36.74
C VAL A 545 4.00 -5.37 -37.00
N ASP A 546 3.31 -5.87 -35.97
CA ASP A 546 1.94 -6.42 -36.02
C ASP A 546 1.70 -7.53 -37.08
N GLY A 547 1.84 -8.80 -36.68
CA GLY A 547 1.62 -9.95 -37.57
C GLY A 547 2.14 -11.29 -37.04
N THR A 548 1.78 -12.39 -37.72
CA THR A 548 2.27 -13.74 -37.38
C THR A 548 3.62 -13.98 -38.05
N LEU A 549 4.65 -14.18 -37.25
CA LEU A 549 5.96 -14.65 -37.68
C LEU A 549 5.97 -16.17 -37.66
N VAL A 550 6.24 -16.81 -38.80
CA VAL A 550 6.38 -18.28 -38.89
C VAL A 550 7.85 -18.62 -39.10
N TYR A 551 8.42 -19.44 -38.22
CA TYR A 551 9.74 -20.03 -38.40
C TYR A 551 9.63 -21.53 -38.63
N CYS A 552 10.16 -22.03 -39.76
CA CYS A 552 10.19 -23.45 -40.10
C CYS A 552 11.54 -24.09 -39.71
N SER A 553 11.53 -25.18 -38.92
CA SER A 553 12.63 -26.15 -38.90
C SER A 553 12.25 -27.30 -39.84
N GLY A 554 13.09 -27.66 -40.82
CA GLY A 554 12.82 -28.78 -41.71
C GLY A 554 13.65 -28.83 -43.01
N GLU A 555 14.59 -29.78 -43.05
CA GLU A 555 15.31 -30.34 -44.21
C GLU A 555 16.58 -29.65 -44.76
N LYS A 556 17.73 -30.30 -44.50
CA LYS A 556 18.40 -31.08 -45.56
C LYS A 556 18.66 -32.49 -45.04
N SER A 557 17.69 -33.38 -45.22
CA SER A 557 17.98 -34.81 -45.18
C SER A 557 18.66 -35.16 -46.51
N THR A 558 19.79 -35.87 -46.44
CA THR A 558 20.41 -36.47 -47.62
C THR A 558 19.41 -37.35 -48.37
N PRO A 559 19.49 -37.46 -49.71
CA PRO A 559 18.56 -38.30 -50.49
C PRO A 559 18.55 -39.73 -49.93
N GLY A 560 17.42 -40.19 -49.39
CA GLY A 560 17.23 -41.56 -48.88
C GLY A 560 16.88 -41.69 -47.39
N SER A 561 16.80 -40.61 -46.61
CA SER A 561 16.29 -40.65 -45.22
C SER A 561 14.77 -40.53 -45.20
N ALA A 562 14.08 -41.32 -44.37
CA ALA A 562 12.66 -41.13 -44.07
C ALA A 562 12.39 -39.67 -43.67
N ARG A 563 11.24 -39.12 -44.08
CA ARG A 563 10.80 -37.73 -43.80
C ARG A 563 11.08 -37.40 -42.33
N GLY A 564 11.98 -36.46 -42.08
CA GLY A 564 12.28 -36.01 -40.72
C GLY A 564 11.09 -35.22 -40.21
N ALA A 565 10.59 -35.56 -39.02
CA ALA A 565 9.60 -34.73 -38.35
C ALA A 565 10.19 -33.33 -38.13
N ALA A 566 9.49 -32.32 -38.60
CA ALA A 566 9.90 -30.93 -38.59
C ALA A 566 8.95 -30.16 -37.66
N VAL A 567 9.42 -29.15 -36.92
CA VAL A 567 8.56 -28.32 -36.05
C VAL A 567 8.67 -26.87 -36.44
N GLU A 568 7.52 -26.25 -36.67
CA GLU A 568 7.41 -24.81 -36.87
C GLU A 568 7.09 -24.12 -35.56
N CYS A 569 7.79 -23.02 -35.30
CA CYS A 569 7.50 -22.10 -34.21
C CYS A 569 6.79 -20.88 -34.79
N HIS A 570 5.58 -20.63 -34.32
CA HIS A 570 4.77 -19.50 -34.71
C HIS A 570 4.74 -18.49 -33.58
N VAL A 571 5.01 -17.22 -33.90
CA VAL A 571 4.99 -16.13 -32.92
C VAL A 571 4.19 -14.96 -33.46
N LEU A 572 3.09 -14.64 -32.79
CA LEU A 572 2.23 -13.51 -33.10
C LEU A 572 2.38 -12.45 -32.03
N GLY A 573 3.01 -11.34 -32.39
CA GLY A 573 2.99 -10.11 -31.61
C GLY A 573 1.73 -9.31 -31.90
N SER A 574 1.08 -8.80 -30.86
CA SER A 574 -0.08 -7.91 -31.02
C SER A 574 -0.11 -6.83 -29.93
N VAL A 575 -0.53 -5.63 -30.33
CA VAL A 575 -0.83 -4.54 -29.41
C VAL A 575 -2.33 -4.54 -29.12
N GLY A 576 -2.70 -4.77 -27.87
CA GLY A 576 -4.09 -4.68 -27.42
C GLY A 576 -4.63 -3.26 -27.55
N SER A 577 -5.96 -3.11 -27.57
CA SER A 577 -6.65 -1.81 -27.71
C SER A 577 -6.31 -0.78 -26.62
N GLU A 578 -5.65 -1.19 -25.55
CA GLU A 578 -5.32 -0.39 -24.37
C GLU A 578 -3.79 -0.25 -24.17
N GLY A 579 -2.98 -0.52 -25.21
CA GLY A 579 -1.50 -0.37 -25.19
C GLY A 579 -0.74 -1.57 -24.62
N THR A 580 -1.44 -2.67 -24.38
CA THR A 580 -0.88 -3.87 -23.75
C THR A 580 -0.18 -4.75 -24.79
N LEU A 581 1.06 -5.15 -24.54
CA LEU A 581 1.82 -5.98 -25.50
C LEU A 581 1.55 -7.46 -25.23
N ASN A 582 1.11 -8.19 -26.25
CA ASN A 582 0.83 -9.61 -26.16
C ASN A 582 1.66 -10.38 -27.17
N LEU A 583 2.29 -11.45 -26.71
CA LEU A 583 2.99 -12.40 -27.52
C LEU A 583 2.27 -13.75 -27.44
N ARG A 584 1.76 -14.24 -28.56
CA ARG A 584 1.24 -15.60 -28.64
C ARG A 584 2.26 -16.47 -29.36
N ILE A 585 2.70 -17.56 -28.74
CA ILE A 585 3.64 -18.51 -29.33
C ILE A 585 3.00 -19.88 -29.35
N TRP A 586 2.96 -20.52 -30.51
CA TRP A 586 2.50 -21.90 -30.64
C TRP A 586 3.41 -22.66 -31.60
N PHE A 587 3.28 -23.97 -31.62
CA PHE A 587 4.17 -24.84 -32.35
C PHE A 587 3.35 -25.85 -33.13
N THR A 588 3.72 -26.12 -34.37
CA THR A 588 3.07 -27.12 -35.22
C THR A 588 4.08 -28.12 -35.73
N ALA A 589 3.76 -29.41 -35.67
CA ALA A 589 4.58 -30.42 -36.32
C ALA A 589 4.20 -30.56 -37.80
N LEU A 590 5.23 -30.64 -38.64
CA LEU A 590 5.13 -30.96 -40.06
C LEU A 590 5.36 -32.47 -40.22
N GLY A 591 4.32 -33.16 -40.69
CA GLY A 591 4.32 -34.59 -41.04
C GLY A 591 3.92 -34.82 -42.49
#